data_AF-A0A974NUM8-F1
#
_entry.id   AF-A0A974NUM8-F1
#
_cell.length_a   1.000
_cell.length_b   1.000
_cell.length_c   1.000
_cell.angle_alpha   90.00
_cell.angle_beta   90.00
_cell.angle_gamma   90.00
#
_symmetry.space_group_name_H-M   'P 1'
#
loop_
_entity.id
_entity.type
_entity.pdbx_description
1 polymer ?
#
loop_
_entity_poly.entity_id
_entity_poly.type
_entity_poly.pdbx_seq_one_letter_code
_entity_poly.pdbx_strand_id
1 'polypeptide(L)' 'MTMLSLRLSRALSKGRAARAEPQSRANLLATLLRKRAAAHAAGAEELEALLRDQIRWSLPMLRDGDAEPPPSAE' A
#
# COMPACT_ATOMS: atom_id res chain seq x y z
N MET A 1 33.22 9.28 3.36
CA MET A 1 31.75 9.05 3.56
C MET A 1 31.09 10.40 3.76
N THR A 2 30.17 10.81 2.89
CA THR A 2 29.55 12.16 2.94
C THR A 2 28.45 12.22 3.99
N MET A 3 28.20 13.40 4.57
CA MET A 3 27.17 13.58 5.61
C MET A 3 25.75 13.27 5.09
N LEU A 4 25.52 13.44 3.78
CA LEU A 4 24.26 13.16 3.10
C LEU A 4 23.93 11.66 3.10
N SER A 5 24.93 10.80 2.84
CA SER A 5 24.72 9.34 2.81
C SER A 5 24.38 8.79 4.20
N LEU A 6 24.98 9.34 5.26
CA LEU A 6 24.65 8.98 6.65
C LEU A 6 23.21 9.37 7.03
N ARG A 7 22.75 10.56 6.60
CA ARG A 7 21.37 11.00 6.86
C ARG A 7 20.35 10.17 6.09
N LEU A 8 20.65 9.82 4.84
CA LEU A 8 19.82 8.96 4.00
C LEU A 8 19.73 7.54 4.57
N SER A 9 20.85 6.92 4.91
CA SER A 9 20.89 5.59 5.55
C SER A 9 20.12 5.58 6.87
N ARG A 10 20.25 6.64 7.68
CA ARG A 10 19.52 6.75 8.95
C ARG A 10 18.01 6.96 8.75
N ALA A 11 17.61 7.69 7.71
CA ALA A 11 16.20 7.83 7.34
C ALA A 11 15.61 6.50 6.83
N LEU A 12 16.37 5.76 6.00
CA LEU A 12 16.00 4.42 5.52
C LEU A 12 15.87 3.41 6.67
N SER A 13 16.83 3.37 7.60
CA SER A 13 16.78 2.49 8.78
C SER A 13 15.59 2.84 9.69
N LYS A 14 15.32 4.12 9.93
CA LYS A 14 14.13 4.57 10.69
C LYS A 14 12.82 4.21 9.99
N GLY A 15 12.77 4.31 8.67
CA GLY A 15 11.61 3.92 7.87
C GLY A 15 11.29 2.42 7.91
N ARG A 16 12.28 1.56 8.19
CA ARG A 16 12.11 0.10 8.34
C ARG A 16 11.92 -0.36 9.78
N ALA A 17 12.44 0.36 10.77
CA ALA A 17 12.52 -0.10 12.15
C ALA A 17 11.21 -0.01 12.96
N ALA A 18 10.17 0.67 12.47
CA ALA A 18 8.97 0.94 13.28
C ALA A 18 7.69 0.94 12.45
N ARG A 19 7.53 -0.03 11.54
CA ARG A 19 6.23 -0.21 10.88
C ARG A 19 5.45 -1.25 11.65
N ALA A 20 4.55 -0.79 12.52
CA ALA A 20 3.50 -1.63 13.06
C ALA A 20 2.87 -2.42 11.91
N GLU A 21 2.74 -3.74 12.07
CA GLU A 21 2.03 -4.53 11.07
C GLU A 21 0.64 -3.92 10.86
N PRO A 22 0.16 -3.85 9.60
CA PRO A 22 -1.16 -3.34 9.34
C PRO A 22 -2.18 -4.24 10.04
N GLN A 23 -2.80 -3.71 11.09
CA GLN A 23 -3.76 -4.43 11.93
C GLN A 23 -5.02 -4.90 11.17
N SER A 24 -5.21 -4.44 9.94
CA SER A 24 -6.31 -4.85 9.06
C SER A 24 -5.96 -4.69 7.59
N ARG A 25 -6.68 -5.40 6.72
CA ARG A 25 -6.56 -5.27 5.25
C ARG A 25 -6.85 -3.83 4.79
N ALA A 26 -7.84 -3.17 5.38
CA ALA A 26 -8.14 -1.76 5.10
C ALA A 26 -6.95 -0.85 5.44
N ASN A 27 -6.28 -1.08 6.57
CA ASN A 27 -5.09 -0.33 6.96
C ASN A 27 -3.90 -0.58 6.02
N LEU A 28 -3.74 -1.81 5.53
CA LEU A 28 -2.74 -2.14 4.52
C LEU A 28 -3.03 -1.41 3.20
N LEU A 29 -4.27 -1.44 2.72
CA LEU A 29 -4.68 -0.77 1.48
C LEU A 29 -4.48 0.75 1.56
N ALA A 30 -4.97 1.38 2.64
CA ALA A 30 -4.76 2.82 2.88
C ALA A 30 -3.27 3.18 2.90
N THR A 31 -2.43 2.26 3.38
CA THR A 31 -0.99 2.43 3.43
C THR A 31 -0.33 2.29 2.05
N LEU A 32 -0.77 1.35 1.21
CA LEU A 32 -0.29 1.19 -0.16
C LEU A 32 -0.72 2.38 -1.04
N LEU A 33 -1.96 2.87 -0.88
CA LEU A 33 -2.45 4.04 -1.59
C LEU A 33 -1.64 5.31 -1.27
N ARG A 34 -1.33 5.54 0.02
CA ARG A 34 -0.45 6.65 0.43
C ARG A 34 0.96 6.54 -0.18
N LYS A 35 1.53 5.33 -0.21
CA LYS A 35 2.83 5.09 -0.86
C LYS A 35 2.77 5.39 -2.36
N ARG A 36 1.69 5.00 -3.04
CA ARG A 36 1.50 5.27 -4.48
C ARG A 36 1.41 6.77 -4.76
N ALA A 37 0.65 7.51 -3.94
CA ALA A 37 0.57 8.97 -4.06
C ALA A 37 1.94 9.65 -3.90
N ALA A 38 2.75 9.17 -2.95
CA ALA A 38 4.11 9.66 -2.78
C ALA A 38 5.04 9.31 -3.96
N ALA A 39 4.93 8.08 -4.51
CA ALA A 39 5.71 7.66 -5.68
C ALA A 39 5.37 8.50 -6.92
N HIS A 40 4.08 8.72 -7.17
CA HIS A 40 3.60 9.58 -8.25
C HIS A 40 4.11 11.03 -8.07
N ALA A 41 3.99 11.60 -6.87
CA ALA A 41 4.49 12.94 -6.58
C ALA A 41 6.01 13.09 -6.74
N ALA A 42 6.76 12.00 -6.58
CA ALA A 42 8.20 11.95 -6.78
C ALA A 42 8.63 11.60 -8.21
N GLY A 43 7.70 11.35 -9.13
CA GLY A 43 7.99 10.90 -10.50
C GLY A 43 8.62 9.50 -10.56
N ALA A 44 8.42 8.67 -9.54
CA ALA A 44 9.00 7.33 -9.45
C ALA A 44 8.09 6.29 -10.14
N GLU A 45 8.04 6.33 -11.47
CA GLU A 45 7.09 5.58 -12.30
C GLU A 45 7.14 4.06 -12.08
N GLU A 46 8.34 3.48 -12.01
CA GLU A 46 8.52 2.03 -11.78
C GLU A 46 7.98 1.60 -10.41
N LEU A 47 8.24 2.41 -9.37
CA LEU A 47 7.72 2.18 -8.03
C LEU A 47 6.19 2.34 -8.00
N GLU A 48 5.66 3.32 -8.73
CA GLU A 48 4.22 3.50 -8.85
C GLU A 48 3.55 2.30 -9.52
N ALA A 49 4.13 1.77 -10.61
CA ALA A 49 3.64 0.60 -11.31
C ALA A 49 3.60 -0.63 -10.40
N LEU A 50 4.69 -0.90 -9.68
CA LEU A 50 4.76 -2.00 -8.71
C LEU A 50 3.69 -1.85 -7.60
N LEU A 51 3.51 -0.65 -7.07
CA LEU A 51 2.49 -0.38 -6.05
C LEU A 51 1.07 -0.55 -6.60
N ARG A 52 0.81 -0.19 -7.86
CA ARG A 52 -0.49 -0.41 -8.53
C ARG A 52 -0.81 -1.90 -8.63
N ASP A 53 0.17 -2.72 -9.04
CA ASP A 53 -0.01 -4.16 -9.10
C ASP A 53 -0.25 -4.76 -7.72
N GLN A 54 0.56 -4.38 -6.73
CA GLN A 54 0.35 -4.85 -5.35
C GLN A 54 -1.04 -4.47 -4.81
N ILE A 55 -1.52 -3.27 -5.10
CA ILE A 55 -2.88 -2.84 -4.74
C ILE A 55 -3.92 -3.72 -5.43
N ARG A 56 -3.79 -3.95 -6.73
CA ARG A 56 -4.72 -4.78 -7.52
C ARG A 56 -4.83 -6.20 -6.96
N TRP A 57 -3.72 -6.78 -6.51
CA TRP A 57 -3.69 -8.10 -5.88
C TRP A 57 -4.29 -8.11 -4.47
N SER A 58 -4.33 -6.96 -3.78
CA SER A 58 -4.86 -6.83 -2.41
C SER A 58 -6.37 -6.56 -2.33
N LEU A 59 -6.98 -6.11 -3.44
CA LEU A 59 -8.40 -5.81 -3.49
C LEU A 59 -9.22 -7.09 -3.69
N PRO A 60 -10.34 -7.27 -2.96
CA PRO A 60 -11.27 -8.35 -3.27
C PRO A 60 -11.80 -8.12 -4.68
N MET A 61 -11.60 -9.09 -5.57
CA MET A 61 -12.37 -9.17 -6.80
C MET A 61 -13.77 -9.58 -6.39
N LEU A 62 -14.66 -8.60 -6.16
CA LEU A 62 -16.10 -8.87 -6.17
C LEU A 62 -16.39 -9.47 -7.54
N ARG A 63 -16.59 -10.79 -7.59
CA ARG A 63 -17.15 -11.42 -8.78
C ARG A 63 -18.64 -11.10 -8.73
N ASP A 64 -19.26 -10.85 -9.87
CA ASP A 64 -20.67 -10.45 -9.95
C ASP A 64 -21.65 -11.46 -9.28
N GLY A 65 -21.17 -12.63 -8.84
CA GLY A 65 -21.91 -13.63 -8.07
C GLY A 65 -21.69 -13.64 -6.54
N ASP A 66 -20.83 -12.77 -5.98
CA ASP A 66 -20.60 -12.67 -4.52
C ASP A 66 -21.60 -11.72 -3.83
N ALA A 67 -22.49 -11.07 -4.60
CA ALA A 67 -23.62 -10.34 -4.06
C ALA A 67 -24.61 -11.34 -3.45
N GLU A 68 -24.52 -11.51 -2.13
CA GLU A 68 -25.49 -12.27 -1.33
C GLU A 68 -26.91 -11.83 -1.73
N PRO A 69 -27.77 -12.75 -2.20
CA PRO A 69 -29.15 -12.40 -2.53
C PRO A 69 -29.83 -11.85 -1.28
N PRO A 70 -30.67 -10.80 -1.41
CA PRO A 70 -31.36 -10.24 -0.26
C PRO A 70 -32.11 -11.35 0.47
N PRO A 71 -32.11 -11.36 1.81
CA PRO A 71 -32.79 -12.40 2.58
C PRO A 71 -34.24 -12.48 2.10
N SER A 72 -34.63 -13.66 1.60
CA SER A 72 -36.01 -13.94 1.23
C SER A 72 -36.88 -13.60 2.43
N ALA A 73 -37.71 -12.57 2.28
CA ALA A 73 -38.78 -12.30 3.23
C ALA A 73 -39.74 -13.49 3.16
N GLU A 74 -39.86 -14.20 4.29
CA GLU A 74 -40.85 -15.25 4.54
C GLU A 74 -42.28 -14.77 4.30
#